data_AF-A0A8C2A911-F1
#
_entry.id   AF-A0A8C2A911-F1
#
_cell.length_a   1.000
_cell.length_b   1.000
_cell.length_c   1.000
_cell.angle_alpha   90.00
_cell.angle_beta   90.00
_cell.angle_gamma   90.00
#
_symmetry.space_group_name_H-M   'P 1'
#
loop_
_entity.id
_entity.type
_entity.pdbx_description
1 polymer ?
#
loop_
_entity_poly.entity_id
_entity_poly.type
_entity_poly.pdbx_seq_one_letter_code
_entity_poly.pdbx_strand_id
1 'polypeptide(L)' 'MGKSKELSQDLRSLIVAKHTDNIDYRRISVLLNVPVSNVGAITRKWKEHNFIINWP' A
#
# COMPACT_ATOMS: atom_id res chain seq x y z
N MET A 1 -12.12 -19.16 -9.63
CA MET A 1 -10.75 -18.61 -9.70
C MET A 1 -10.87 -17.10 -9.93
N GLY A 2 -11.36 -16.37 -8.93
CA GLY A 2 -10.47 -15.77 -7.93
C GLY A 2 -9.84 -14.51 -8.50
N LYS A 3 -10.68 -13.53 -8.88
CA LYS A 3 -10.25 -12.26 -9.46
C LYS A 3 -9.63 -11.45 -8.34
N SER A 4 -8.33 -11.67 -8.09
CA SER A 4 -7.53 -10.86 -7.19
C SER A 4 -7.74 -9.42 -7.62
N LYS A 5 -8.43 -8.64 -6.79
CA LYS A 5 -8.49 -7.18 -6.89
C LYS A 5 -7.08 -6.71 -6.57
N GLU A 6 -6.18 -6.89 -7.52
CA GLU A 6 -4.82 -6.40 -7.39
C GLU A 6 -4.92 -4.88 -7.30
N LEU A 7 -4.66 -4.38 -6.10
CA LEU A 7 -4.47 -2.96 -5.89
C LEU A 7 -3.43 -2.51 -6.90
N SER A 8 -3.84 -1.61 -7.80
CA SER A 8 -3.01 -1.10 -8.88
C SER A 8 -1.65 -0.70 -8.33
N GLN A 9 -0.58 -1.01 -9.07
CA GLN A 9 0.79 -0.70 -8.69
C GLN A 9 0.94 0.78 -8.27
N ASP A 10 0.17 1.65 -8.91
CA ASP A 10 0.04 3.07 -8.62
C ASP A 10 -0.43 3.36 -7.17
N LEU A 11 -1.47 2.63 -6.72
CA LEU A 11 -2.03 2.78 -5.39
C LEU A 11 -1.07 2.30 -4.28
N ARG A 12 -0.31 1.22 -4.56
CA ARG A 12 0.72 0.73 -3.64
C ARG A 12 1.87 1.74 -3.52
N SER A 13 2.30 2.31 -4.66
CA SER A 13 3.32 3.35 -4.70
C SER A 13 2.88 4.60 -3.94
N LEU A 14 1.63 5.04 -4.12
CA LEU A 14 1.02 6.14 -3.38
C LEU A 14 1.00 5.90 -1.87
N ILE A 15 0.66 4.67 -1.42
CA ILE A 15 0.67 4.32 0.00
C ILE A 15 2.08 4.42 0.58
N VAL A 16 3.08 3.90 -0.14
CA VAL A 16 4.49 3.95 0.28
C VAL A 16 4.97 5.40 0.36
N ALA A 17 4.71 6.21 -0.66
CA ALA A 17 5.10 7.62 -0.68
C ALA A 17 4.49 8.40 0.49
N LYS A 18 3.20 8.19 0.79
CA LYS A 18 2.53 8.81 1.95
C LYS A 18 3.08 8.30 3.29
N HIS A 19 3.50 7.04 3.35
CA HIS A 19 4.16 6.49 4.54
C HIS A 19 5.55 7.10 4.76
N THR A 20 6.32 7.33 3.68
CA THR A 20 7.62 8.03 3.73
C THR A 20 7.47 9.47 4.25
N ASP A 21 6.36 10.12 3.92
CA ASP A 21 5.96 11.45 4.42
C ASP A 21 5.51 11.43 5.91
N ASN A 22 5.64 10.28 6.60
CA ASN A 22 5.22 10.06 8.00
C ASN A 22 3.72 10.31 8.26
N ILE A 23 2.86 10.17 7.24
CA ILE A 23 1.42 10.33 7.41
C ILE A 23 0.84 9.13 8.15
N ASP A 24 -0.02 9.40 9.13
CA ASP A 24 -0.79 8.38 9.84
C ASP A 24 -1.56 7.44 8.90
N TYR A 25 -1.54 6.14 9.21
CA TYR A 25 -2.25 5.11 8.45
C TYR A 25 -3.75 5.40 8.29
N ARG A 26 -4.36 6.04 9.31
CA ARG A 26 -5.78 6.44 9.28
C ARG A 26 -6.06 7.48 8.21
N ARG A 27 -5.12 8.41 8.00
CA ARG A 27 -5.25 9.50 7.03
C ARG A 27 -4.97 9.01 5.60
N ILE A 28 -4.01 8.08 5.43
CA ILE A 28 -3.76 7.38 4.17
C ILE A 28 -5.00 6.57 3.74
N SER A 29 -5.62 5.87 4.70
CA SER A 29 -6.84 5.10 4.47
C SER A 29 -7.99 5.95 3.95
N VAL A 30 -8.24 7.13 4.55
CA VAL A 30 -9.27 8.07 4.10
C VAL A 30 -8.93 8.66 2.73
N LEU A 31 -7.68 9.08 2.53
CA LEU A 31 -7.22 9.73 1.29
C LEU A 31 -7.34 8.81 0.07
N LEU A 32 -6.99 7.54 0.25
CA LEU A 32 -6.95 6.55 -0.83
C LEU A 32 -8.20 5.65 -0.86
N ASN A 33 -9.16 5.89 0.04
CA ASN A 33 -10.36 5.07 0.23
C ASN A 33 -10.06 3.57 0.40
N VAL A 34 -8.93 3.25 1.03
CA VAL A 34 -8.49 1.87 1.29
C VAL A 34 -8.62 1.55 2.77
N PRO A 35 -8.88 0.29 3.15
CA PRO A 35 -8.88 -0.10 4.56
C PRO A 35 -7.49 0.11 5.18
N VAL A 36 -7.42 0.56 6.43
CA VAL A 36 -6.17 0.68 7.21
C VAL A 36 -5.39 -0.64 7.20
N SER A 37 -6.08 -1.79 7.26
CA SER A 37 -5.47 -3.12 7.18
C SER A 37 -4.69 -3.33 5.88
N ASN A 38 -5.14 -2.76 4.76
CA ASN A 38 -4.42 -2.85 3.48
C ASN A 38 -3.17 -1.95 3.50
N VAL A 39 -3.27 -0.74 4.06
CA VAL A 39 -2.13 0.17 4.23
C VAL A 39 -1.04 -0.50 5.06
N GLY A 40 -1.42 -1.12 6.19
CA GLY A 40 -0.52 -1.87 7.04
C GLY A 40 0.10 -3.08 6.35
N ALA A 41 -0.69 -3.86 5.62
CA ALA A 41 -0.19 -5.03 4.88
C ALA A 41 0.81 -4.63 3.78
N ILE A 42 0.55 -3.52 3.06
CA ILE A 42 1.45 -2.99 2.03
C ILE A 42 2.72 -2.45 2.67
N THR A 43 2.62 -1.69 3.75
CA THR A 43 3.78 -1.16 4.49
C THR A 43 4.64 -2.30 5.06
N ARG A 44 4.01 -3.36 5.58
CA ARG A 44 4.72 -4.54 6.09
C ARG A 44 5.45 -5.27 4.97
N LYS A 45 4.77 -5.56 3.86
CA LYS A 45 5.38 -6.15 2.66
C LYS A 45 6.50 -5.29 2.10
N TRP A 46 6.33 -3.97 2.10
CA TRP A 46 7.34 -3.01 1.68
C TRP A 46 8.62 -3.13 2.53
N LYS A 47 8.47 -3.19 3.86
CA LYS A 47 9.57 -3.38 4.80
C LYS A 47 10.28 -4.73 4.64
N GLU A 48 9.51 -5.80 4.40
CA GLU A 48 10.03 -7.16 4.25
C GLU A 48 10.78 -7.36 2.92
N HIS A 49 10.35 -6.68 1.84
CA HIS A 49 10.90 -6.89 0.50
C HIS A 49 11.85 -5.80 -0.02
N ASN A 50 12.19 -4.78 0.78
CA ASN A 50 13.13 -3.69 0.40
C ASN A 50 12.86 -3.10 -1.01
N PHE A 51 11.58 -2.98 -1.36
CA PHE A 51 11.01 -2.33 -2.53
C PHE A 51 11.81 -2.39 -3.83
N ILE A 52 11.48 -3.34 -4.74
CA ILE A 52 11.51 -3.06 -6.19
C ILE A 52 10.36 -3.80 -6.89
N ILE A 53 9.41 -3.02 -7.39
CA ILE A 53 8.83 -3.06 -8.75
C ILE A 53 8.97 -4.40 -9.50
N ASN A 54 8.30 -5.46 -9.04
CA ASN A 54 7.83 -6.56 -9.89
C ASN A 54 6.93 -7.48 -9.06
N TRP A 55 5.69 -7.07 -8.78
CA TRP A 55 4.69 -8.01 -8.29
C TRP A 55 3.94 -8.52 -9.53
N PRO A 56 4.07 -9.81 -9.91
CA PRO A 56 3.33 -10.38 -11.04
C PRO A 56 1.84 -10.49 -10.76
#